data_AF-A0A0N1J1V5-F1
#
_entry.id   AF-A0A0N1J1V5-F1
#
_cell.length_a   1.000
_cell.length_b   1.000
_cell.length_c   1.000
_cell.angle_alpha   90.00
_cell.angle_beta   90.00
_cell.angle_gamma   90.00
#
_symmetry.space_group_name_H-M   'P 1'
#
loop_
_entity.id
_entity.type
_entity.pdbx_description
1 polymer ?
#
loop_
_entity_poly.entity_id
_entity_poly.type
_entity_poly.pdbx_seq_one_letter_code
_entity_poly.pdbx_strand_id
1 'polypeptide(L)'
;MTDTTERSPIISTGALIEWLVPFAFLVCAGWAVWHTPAYILSFIPPASDSLVEQMSQLHYRKDVTPDMPGLFGGYADILDWLALILLPIIFVIGTRTIRVAPMEFQNWRPIDRTALFVGRITMILIISMTLVMLYEVFLRYAIEAPTLWANELTLWFAGYVFLFSGLYAMQQRCHIRIFLLYDVVPRWLQRCFDVTGAALIVVFAGFLIFGSYKQVFITKFYKWEMFGTAFDPPIPATVQPMILIIVALIATQAVINVISDWNLEPEVHTAADDIDQEELEILKKSVGSD
;
A
#
# COMPACT_ATOMS: atom_id res chain seq x y z
N MET A 1 -9.30 -46.50 -16.98
CA MET A 1 -8.36 -46.84 -15.91
C MET A 1 -6.99 -46.37 -16.31
N THR A 2 -6.70 -45.10 -16.05
CA THR A 2 -5.41 -44.49 -15.69
C THR A 2 -5.74 -43.02 -15.49
N ASP A 3 -6.21 -42.75 -14.29
CA ASP A 3 -6.47 -41.44 -13.72
C ASP A 3 -5.13 -40.72 -13.59
N THR A 4 -4.82 -39.83 -14.52
CA THR A 4 -3.73 -38.85 -14.37
C THR A 4 -4.30 -37.69 -13.58
N THR A 5 -4.43 -37.90 -12.27
CA THR A 5 -4.49 -36.80 -11.31
C THR A 5 -3.17 -36.04 -11.42
N GLU A 6 -3.13 -35.05 -12.32
CA GLU A 6 -2.23 -33.92 -12.18
C GLU A 6 -2.57 -33.28 -10.84
N ARG A 7 -1.89 -33.73 -9.79
CA ARG A 7 -1.75 -32.95 -8.57
C ARG A 7 -1.14 -31.62 -9.02
N SER A 8 -1.97 -30.58 -9.11
CA SER A 8 -1.46 -29.22 -9.04
C SER A 8 -0.48 -29.21 -7.87
N PRO A 9 0.77 -28.74 -8.06
CA PRO A 9 1.68 -28.68 -6.95
C PRO A 9 0.99 -27.85 -5.88
N ILE A 10 0.76 -28.43 -4.71
CA ILE A 10 0.35 -27.66 -3.53
C ILE A 10 1.51 -26.69 -3.31
N ILE A 11 1.39 -25.50 -3.89
CA ILE A 11 2.38 -24.45 -3.77
C ILE A 11 2.40 -24.14 -2.28
N SER A 12 3.49 -24.48 -1.60
CA SER A 12 3.69 -24.17 -0.19
C SER A 12 3.63 -22.65 -0.01
N THR A 13 2.45 -22.13 0.28
CA THR A 13 2.19 -20.76 0.72
C THR A 13 2.66 -20.62 2.17
N GLY A 14 3.34 -19.53 2.54
CA GLY A 14 3.79 -19.31 3.91
C GLY A 14 5.28 -19.53 4.18
N ALA A 15 6.14 -19.38 3.17
CA ALA A 15 7.58 -19.28 3.42
C ALA A 15 7.85 -18.04 4.31
N LEU A 16 8.72 -18.17 5.32
CA LEU A 16 9.05 -17.07 6.25
C LEU A 16 9.44 -15.76 5.52
N ILE A 17 10.03 -15.87 4.34
CA ILE A 17 10.44 -14.73 3.52
C ILE A 17 9.25 -13.86 3.07
N GLU A 18 8.06 -14.44 2.85
CA GLU A 18 6.84 -13.73 2.45
C GLU A 18 6.33 -12.80 3.55
N TRP A 19 6.69 -13.09 4.81
CA TRP A 19 6.34 -12.29 5.98
C TRP A 19 7.47 -11.33 6.37
N LEU A 20 8.71 -11.84 6.38
CA LEU A 20 9.87 -11.08 6.81
C LEU A 20 10.20 -9.92 5.87
N VAL A 21 10.08 -10.09 4.56
CA VAL A 21 10.46 -9.03 3.61
C VAL A 21 9.51 -7.84 3.67
N PRO A 22 8.17 -8.00 3.61
CA PRO A 22 7.26 -6.87 3.79
C PRO A 22 7.37 -6.22 5.17
N PHE A 23 7.61 -7.02 6.23
CA PHE A 23 7.84 -6.49 7.57
C PHE A 23 9.12 -5.66 7.65
N ALA A 24 10.25 -6.16 7.15
CA ALA A 24 11.51 -5.43 7.10
C ALA A 24 11.38 -4.15 6.25
N PHE A 25 10.64 -4.21 5.14
CA PHE A 25 10.33 -3.03 4.35
C PHE A 25 9.55 -2.00 5.18
N LEU A 26 8.52 -2.44 5.92
CA LEU A 26 7.73 -1.56 6.76
C LEU A 26 8.56 -0.87 7.85
N VAL A 27 9.44 -1.60 8.51
CA VAL A 27 10.34 -1.04 9.54
C VAL A 27 11.27 -0.01 8.93
N CYS A 28 11.89 -0.33 7.80
CA CYS A 28 12.81 0.56 7.09
C CYS A 28 12.09 1.80 6.54
N ALA A 29 10.89 1.63 5.97
CA ALA A 29 10.07 2.71 5.46
C ALA A 29 9.52 3.59 6.58
N GLY A 30 9.08 2.99 7.69
CA GLY A 30 8.66 3.72 8.88
C GLY A 30 9.79 4.56 9.46
N TRP A 31 11.00 4.01 9.53
CA TRP A 31 12.20 4.75 9.94
C TRP A 31 12.47 5.94 9.03
N ALA A 32 12.53 5.70 7.72
CA ALA A 32 12.79 6.74 6.74
C ALA A 32 11.71 7.83 6.75
N VAL A 33 10.44 7.45 6.85
CA VAL A 33 9.33 8.40 6.95
C VAL A 33 9.45 9.24 8.21
N TRP A 34 9.76 8.64 9.36
CA TRP A 34 9.91 9.37 10.62
C TRP A 34 11.07 10.38 10.60
N HIS A 35 12.22 9.99 10.04
CA HIS A 35 13.44 10.83 9.99
C HIS A 35 13.53 11.73 8.75
N THR A 36 12.46 11.85 7.96
CA THR A 36 12.46 12.72 6.77
C THR A 36 12.90 14.17 7.02
N PRO A 37 12.61 14.82 8.17
CA PRO A 37 13.18 16.14 8.48
C PRO A 37 14.71 16.19 8.37
N ALA A 38 15.41 15.14 8.83
CA ALA A 38 16.86 15.03 8.74
C ALA A 38 17.32 14.99 7.27
N TYR A 39 16.58 14.27 6.42
CA TYR A 39 16.85 14.21 4.98
C TYR A 39 16.59 15.53 4.27
N ILE A 40 15.49 16.21 4.60
CA ILE A 40 15.17 17.53 4.03
C ILE A 40 16.28 18.51 4.40
N LEU A 41 16.66 18.60 5.68
CA LEU A 41 17.74 19.48 6.13
C LEU A 41 19.09 19.15 5.49
N SER A 42 19.39 17.87 5.25
CA SER A 42 20.68 17.43 4.71
C SER A 42 20.79 17.58 3.19
N PHE A 43 19.70 17.33 2.45
CA PHE A 43 19.74 17.29 0.98
C PHE A 43 19.10 18.51 0.32
N ILE A 44 18.06 19.08 0.93
CA ILE A 44 17.27 20.18 0.36
C ILE A 44 16.94 21.19 1.47
N PRO A 45 17.95 21.83 2.08
CA PRO A 45 17.74 22.72 3.21
C PRO A 45 16.77 23.86 2.83
N PRO A 46 15.79 24.19 3.70
CA PRO A 46 14.91 25.33 3.50
C PRO A 46 15.64 26.64 3.23
N ALA A 47 15.14 27.40 2.25
CA ALA A 47 15.72 28.70 1.90
C ALA A 47 15.53 29.78 2.99
N SER A 48 14.58 29.58 3.91
CA SER A 48 14.32 30.49 5.02
C SER A 48 14.92 29.95 6.32
N ASP A 49 15.79 30.74 6.94
CA ASP A 49 16.47 30.37 8.20
C ASP A 49 15.48 29.97 9.31
N SER A 50 14.34 30.66 9.40
CA SER A 50 13.30 30.33 10.38
C SER A 50 12.72 28.92 10.18
N LEU A 51 12.58 28.46 8.94
CA LEU A 51 12.06 27.11 8.66
C LEU A 51 13.11 26.04 8.92
N VAL A 52 14.39 26.34 8.65
CA VAL A 52 15.52 25.48 9.04
C VAL A 52 15.55 25.29 10.54
N GLU A 53 15.43 26.39 11.30
CA GLU A 53 15.41 26.35 12.76
C GLU A 53 14.21 25.55 13.27
N GLN A 54 12.99 25.84 12.81
CA GLN A 54 11.78 25.09 13.19
C GLN A 54 11.91 23.59 12.93
N MET A 55 12.40 23.21 11.74
CA MET A 55 12.54 21.81 11.35
C MET A 55 13.67 21.11 12.11
N SER A 56 14.79 21.78 12.35
CA SER A 56 15.90 21.23 13.15
C SER A 56 15.46 20.98 14.60
N GLN A 57 14.73 21.92 15.21
CA GLN A 57 14.16 21.75 16.56
C GLN A 57 13.10 20.64 16.60
N LEU A 58 12.36 20.45 15.52
CA LEU A 58 11.43 19.33 15.41
C LEU A 58 12.19 17.99 15.33
N HIS A 59 13.22 17.92 14.50
CA HIS A 59 14.08 16.74 14.36
C HIS A 59 14.72 16.39 15.71
N TYR A 60 15.42 17.31 16.37
CA TYR A 60 16.06 17.03 17.67
C TYR A 60 15.09 16.56 18.76
N ARG A 61 13.84 17.02 18.75
CA ARG A 61 12.82 16.57 19.73
C ARG A 61 12.27 15.18 19.44
N LYS A 62 12.30 14.74 18.18
CA LYS A 62 11.67 13.49 17.71
C LYS A 62 12.68 12.48 17.19
N ASP A 63 13.96 12.78 17.33
CA ASP A 63 15.03 11.92 16.91
C ASP A 63 15.04 10.62 17.74
N VAL A 64 15.12 9.49 17.05
CA VAL A 64 15.13 8.17 17.69
C VAL A 64 16.55 7.81 18.13
N THR A 65 17.57 8.49 17.60
CA THR A 65 18.99 8.23 17.81
C THR A 65 19.73 9.42 18.40
N PRO A 66 19.40 9.81 19.65
CA PRO A 66 19.98 10.99 20.28
C PRO A 66 21.51 10.96 20.26
N ASP A 67 22.11 12.12 20.00
CA ASP A 67 23.54 12.37 20.04
C ASP A 67 24.39 11.66 18.96
N MET A 68 23.77 10.97 17.99
CA MET A 68 24.52 10.48 16.83
C MET A 68 24.80 11.62 15.83
N PRO A 69 26.08 11.87 15.49
CA PRO A 69 26.41 12.95 14.57
C PRO A 69 25.97 12.58 13.15
N GLY A 70 25.35 13.55 12.47
CA GLY A 70 25.01 13.39 11.06
C GLY A 70 26.26 13.23 10.19
N LEU A 71 26.12 12.44 9.14
CA LEU A 71 27.19 12.20 8.19
C LEU A 71 27.36 13.38 7.23
N PHE A 72 28.60 13.60 6.79
CA PHE A 72 28.96 14.64 5.80
C PHE A 72 28.58 16.07 6.20
N GLY A 73 28.45 16.34 7.52
CA GLY A 73 28.03 17.65 8.02
C GLY A 73 26.52 17.92 7.86
N GLY A 74 25.73 16.91 7.50
CA GLY A 74 24.27 16.96 7.51
C GLY A 74 23.68 16.61 8.87
N TYR A 75 22.35 16.50 8.91
CA TYR A 75 21.58 16.06 10.07
C TYR A 75 21.31 14.55 10.05
N ALA A 76 21.31 13.93 8.86
CA ALA A 76 21.05 12.50 8.69
C ALA A 76 22.22 11.64 9.19
N ASP A 77 21.96 10.77 10.16
CA ASP A 77 22.95 9.90 10.80
C ASP A 77 23.24 8.60 10.00
N ILE A 78 24.07 7.71 10.55
CA ILE A 78 24.45 6.48 9.85
C ILE A 78 23.28 5.50 9.63
N LEU A 79 22.31 5.46 10.56
CA LEU A 79 21.15 4.57 10.49
C LEU A 79 20.14 5.11 9.48
N ASP A 80 20.02 6.41 9.40
CA ASP A 80 19.30 7.16 8.39
C ASP A 80 19.79 6.86 6.97
N TRP A 81 21.10 6.93 6.75
CA TRP A 81 21.69 6.57 5.46
C TRP A 81 21.50 5.08 5.14
N LEU A 82 21.65 4.22 6.16
CA LEU A 82 21.42 2.78 6.00
C LEU A 82 19.96 2.50 5.63
N ALA A 83 18.99 3.16 6.25
CA ALA A 83 17.57 3.02 5.94
C ALA A 83 17.28 3.47 4.49
N LEU A 84 17.84 4.61 4.05
CA LEU A 84 17.68 5.09 2.67
C LEU A 84 18.26 4.12 1.62
N ILE A 85 19.34 3.42 1.94
CA ILE A 85 19.96 2.42 1.06
C ILE A 85 19.19 1.09 1.09
N LEU A 86 18.80 0.62 2.28
CA LEU A 86 18.10 -0.65 2.44
C LEU A 86 16.69 -0.61 1.85
N LEU A 87 15.99 0.51 1.95
CA LEU A 87 14.61 0.65 1.47
C LEU A 87 14.43 0.21 0.00
N PRO A 88 15.18 0.74 -0.99
CA PRO A 88 15.06 0.30 -2.38
C PRO A 88 15.55 -1.14 -2.59
N ILE A 89 16.55 -1.61 -1.84
CA ILE A 89 17.05 -2.98 -1.93
C ILE A 89 15.96 -3.96 -1.50
N ILE A 90 15.35 -3.73 -0.33
CA ILE A 90 14.27 -4.56 0.21
C ILE A 90 13.04 -4.49 -0.70
N PHE A 91 12.73 -3.32 -1.27
CA PHE A 91 11.64 -3.19 -2.23
C PHE A 91 11.87 -4.05 -3.49
N VAL A 92 13.08 -4.03 -4.07
CA VAL A 92 13.42 -4.83 -5.24
C VAL A 92 13.42 -6.32 -4.90
N ILE A 93 13.93 -6.72 -3.74
CA ILE A 93 13.86 -8.11 -3.27
C ILE A 93 12.39 -8.51 -3.10
N GLY A 94 11.61 -7.70 -2.40
CA GLY A 94 10.19 -7.91 -2.14
C GLY A 94 9.39 -8.12 -3.40
N THR A 95 9.49 -7.21 -4.36
CA THR A 95 8.81 -7.33 -5.66
C THR A 95 9.21 -8.59 -6.44
N ARG A 96 10.42 -9.12 -6.25
CA ARG A 96 10.89 -10.35 -6.91
C ARG A 96 10.51 -11.63 -6.18
N THR A 97 10.32 -11.58 -4.86
CA THR A 97 10.01 -12.75 -4.04
C THR A 97 8.51 -13.04 -3.90
N ILE A 98 7.64 -12.17 -4.42
CA ILE A 98 6.20 -12.34 -4.32
C ILE A 98 5.72 -13.61 -4.99
N ARG A 99 4.84 -14.29 -4.28
CA ARG A 99 4.01 -15.36 -4.81
C ARG A 99 2.56 -14.92 -4.80
N VAL A 100 1.90 -15.18 -5.91
CA VAL A 100 0.47 -14.90 -6.10
C VAL A 100 -0.32 -15.98 -5.39
N ALA A 101 -1.26 -15.57 -4.55
CA ALA A 101 -2.11 -16.49 -3.82
C ALA A 101 -3.19 -17.09 -4.76
N PRO A 102 -3.79 -18.24 -4.44
CA PRO A 102 -4.83 -18.85 -5.28
C PRO A 102 -6.05 -17.93 -5.50
N MET A 103 -6.43 -17.17 -4.48
CA MET A 103 -7.55 -16.21 -4.52
C MET A 103 -7.20 -14.91 -5.27
N GLU A 104 -5.94 -14.69 -5.63
CA GLU A 104 -5.49 -13.50 -6.36
C GLU A 104 -5.66 -13.67 -7.87
N PHE A 105 -5.68 -12.55 -8.58
CA PHE A 105 -5.91 -12.51 -10.02
C PHE A 105 -4.77 -13.22 -10.75
N GLN A 106 -5.08 -14.36 -11.36
CA GLN A 106 -4.09 -15.29 -11.89
C GLN A 106 -3.40 -14.78 -13.16
N ASN A 107 -4.07 -13.93 -13.94
CA ASN A 107 -3.54 -13.36 -15.19
C ASN A 107 -2.64 -12.12 -14.94
N TRP A 108 -1.78 -12.19 -13.93
CA TRP A 108 -0.91 -11.09 -13.52
C TRP A 108 0.32 -10.95 -14.44
N ARG A 109 0.77 -9.71 -14.63
CA ARG A 109 1.98 -9.38 -15.40
C ARG A 109 3.13 -9.01 -14.47
N PRO A 110 4.40 -9.09 -14.92
CA PRO A 110 5.54 -8.65 -14.12
C PRO A 110 5.45 -7.20 -13.60
N ILE A 111 4.70 -6.34 -14.28
CA ILE A 111 4.47 -4.95 -13.87
C ILE A 111 3.57 -4.87 -12.62
N ASP A 112 2.67 -5.84 -12.43
CA ASP A 112 1.74 -5.91 -11.30
C ASP A 112 2.44 -6.33 -10.00
N ARG A 113 3.70 -6.79 -10.06
CA ARG A 113 4.50 -7.17 -8.88
C ARG A 113 4.56 -6.06 -7.84
N THR A 114 4.58 -4.81 -8.27
CA THR A 114 4.58 -3.66 -7.37
C THR A 114 3.26 -3.58 -6.59
N ALA A 115 2.12 -3.69 -7.27
CA ALA A 115 0.81 -3.63 -6.62
C ALA A 115 0.60 -4.84 -5.68
N LEU A 116 1.04 -6.03 -6.10
CA LEU A 116 1.02 -7.22 -5.25
C LEU A 116 1.90 -7.05 -4.00
N PHE A 117 3.08 -6.43 -4.14
CA PHE A 117 3.96 -6.15 -3.01
C PHE A 117 3.31 -5.21 -2.01
N VAL A 118 2.70 -4.14 -2.54
CA VAL A 118 1.94 -3.17 -1.75
C VAL A 118 0.83 -3.88 -0.97
N GLY A 119 0.12 -4.84 -1.58
CA GLY A 119 -0.85 -5.69 -0.88
C GLY A 119 -0.25 -6.47 0.30
N ARG A 120 0.95 -7.04 0.15
CA ARG A 120 1.67 -7.72 1.26
C ARG A 120 2.10 -6.74 2.36
N ILE A 121 2.50 -5.52 2.02
CA ILE A 121 2.79 -4.46 2.99
C ILE A 121 1.51 -4.09 3.76
N THR A 122 0.37 -3.96 3.08
CA THR A 122 -0.94 -3.69 3.70
C THR A 122 -1.34 -4.76 4.71
N MET A 123 -1.10 -6.04 4.40
CA MET A 123 -1.34 -7.14 5.34
C MET A 123 -0.58 -6.95 6.66
N ILE A 124 0.72 -6.62 6.61
CA ILE A 124 1.53 -6.37 7.81
C ILE A 124 1.06 -5.10 8.55
N LEU A 125 0.64 -4.06 7.83
CA LEU A 125 0.09 -2.84 8.43
C LEU A 125 -1.21 -3.12 9.21
N ILE A 126 -2.12 -3.93 8.65
CA ILE A 126 -3.36 -4.32 9.33
C ILE A 126 -3.05 -5.07 10.62
N ILE A 127 -2.13 -6.05 10.58
CA ILE A 127 -1.71 -6.80 11.76
C ILE A 127 -1.11 -5.85 12.82
N SER A 128 -0.22 -4.95 12.40
CA SER A 128 0.40 -3.95 13.29
C SER A 128 -0.64 -3.05 13.93
N MET A 129 -1.62 -2.56 13.15
CA MET A 129 -2.71 -1.72 13.63
C MET A 129 -3.57 -2.47 14.66
N THR A 130 -3.92 -3.73 14.40
CA THR A 130 -4.68 -4.56 15.34
C THR A 130 -3.91 -4.75 16.64
N LEU A 131 -2.60 -5.02 16.59
CA LEU A 131 -1.78 -5.16 17.79
C LEU A 131 -1.72 -3.87 18.62
N VAL A 132 -1.59 -2.71 17.98
CA VAL A 132 -1.63 -1.40 18.67
C VAL A 132 -2.99 -1.18 19.35
N MET A 133 -4.09 -1.52 18.68
CA MET A 133 -5.43 -1.40 19.27
C MET A 133 -5.64 -2.35 20.45
N LEU A 134 -5.18 -3.60 20.34
CA LEU A 134 -5.25 -4.56 21.45
C LEU A 134 -4.43 -4.09 22.65
N TYR A 135 -3.23 -3.55 22.39
CA TYR A 135 -2.37 -2.97 23.41
C TYR A 135 -3.04 -1.79 24.13
N GLU A 136 -3.67 -0.87 23.39
CA GLU A 136 -4.40 0.26 23.96
C GLU A 136 -5.61 -0.18 24.80
N VAL A 137 -6.39 -1.13 24.30
CA VAL A 137 -7.55 -1.69 25.03
C VAL A 137 -7.06 -2.34 26.33
N PHE A 138 -5.98 -3.11 26.29
CA PHE A 138 -5.41 -3.72 27.49
C PHE A 138 -4.95 -2.66 28.49
N LEU A 139 -4.15 -1.67 28.08
CA LEU A 139 -3.67 -0.62 28.97
C LEU A 139 -4.80 0.20 29.59
N ARG A 140 -5.81 0.55 28.77
CA ARG A 140 -6.92 1.38 29.20
C ARG A 140 -7.83 0.68 30.20
N TYR A 141 -8.14 -0.59 29.97
CA TYR A 141 -9.14 -1.30 30.77
C TYR A 141 -8.54 -2.21 31.85
N ALA A 142 -7.32 -2.74 31.67
CA ALA A 142 -6.68 -3.59 32.66
C ALA A 142 -5.72 -2.82 33.58
N ILE A 143 -5.03 -1.80 33.06
CA ILE A 143 -4.00 -1.04 33.78
C ILE A 143 -4.47 0.39 34.13
N GLU A 144 -5.61 0.84 33.59
CA GLU A 144 -6.15 2.19 33.78
C GLU A 144 -5.19 3.31 33.34
N ALA A 145 -4.27 3.01 32.42
CA ALA A 145 -3.23 3.92 31.93
C ALA A 145 -3.35 4.13 30.41
N PRO A 146 -4.30 4.98 29.93
CA PRO A 146 -4.52 5.18 28.50
C PRO A 146 -3.30 5.82 27.82
N THR A 147 -3.01 5.42 26.57
CA THR A 147 -1.90 6.01 25.82
C THR A 147 -2.34 7.23 25.01
N LEU A 148 -1.40 8.16 24.83
CA LEU A 148 -1.61 9.37 24.03
C LEU A 148 -1.37 9.13 22.53
N TRP A 149 -0.68 8.05 22.16
CA TRP A 149 -0.19 7.82 20.80
C TRP A 149 -0.98 6.75 20.03
N ALA A 150 -1.60 5.78 20.70
CA ALA A 150 -2.18 4.63 20.00
C ALA A 150 -3.30 5.03 19.03
N ASN A 151 -4.19 5.94 19.43
CA ASN A 151 -5.29 6.41 18.58
C ASN A 151 -4.80 7.11 17.30
N GLU A 152 -3.77 7.95 17.43
CA GLU A 152 -3.25 8.70 16.28
C GLU A 152 -2.38 7.82 15.39
N LEU A 153 -1.65 6.86 15.97
CA LEU A 153 -0.87 5.89 15.22
C LEU A 153 -1.79 4.96 14.40
N THR A 154 -2.92 4.52 14.96
CA THR A 154 -3.87 3.68 14.24
C THR A 154 -4.61 4.46 13.15
N LEU A 155 -4.94 5.73 13.39
CA LEU A 155 -5.42 6.63 12.34
C LEU A 155 -4.40 6.77 11.20
N TRP A 156 -3.11 6.89 11.53
CA TRP A 156 -2.05 7.00 10.54
C TRP A 156 -1.92 5.72 9.71
N PHE A 157 -1.89 4.54 10.35
CA PHE A 157 -1.89 3.24 9.67
C PHE A 157 -3.14 3.03 8.82
N ALA A 158 -4.33 3.39 9.32
CA ALA A 158 -5.58 3.29 8.57
C ALA A 158 -5.53 4.12 7.28
N GLY A 159 -4.93 5.32 7.31
CA GLY A 159 -4.68 6.13 6.13
C GLY A 159 -3.87 5.37 5.07
N TYR A 160 -2.73 4.78 5.45
CA TYR A 160 -1.91 4.00 4.52
C TYR A 160 -2.59 2.72 4.02
N VAL A 161 -3.29 2.00 4.91
CA VAL A 161 -4.05 0.80 4.54
C VAL A 161 -5.10 1.14 3.48
N PHE A 162 -5.84 2.23 3.66
CA PHE A 162 -6.84 2.68 2.70
C PHE A 162 -6.25 3.03 1.32
N LEU A 163 -5.09 3.70 1.30
CA LEU A 163 -4.44 4.06 0.04
C LEU A 163 -3.90 2.83 -0.68
N PHE A 164 -3.19 1.97 0.04
CA PHE A 164 -2.58 0.78 -0.54
C PHE A 164 -3.62 -0.25 -0.99
N SER A 165 -4.73 -0.39 -0.25
CA SER A 165 -5.84 -1.26 -0.67
C SER A 165 -6.49 -0.79 -1.96
N GLY A 166 -6.56 0.54 -2.23
CA GLY A 166 -7.06 1.07 -3.49
C GLY A 166 -6.22 0.65 -4.71
N LEU A 167 -4.89 0.72 -4.60
CA LEU A 167 -3.98 0.25 -5.67
C LEU A 167 -4.09 -1.26 -5.87
N TYR A 168 -4.10 -2.01 -4.77
CA TYR A 168 -4.21 -3.47 -4.80
C TYR A 168 -5.55 -3.94 -5.38
N ALA A 169 -6.67 -3.34 -4.97
CA ALA A 169 -8.00 -3.66 -5.50
C ALA A 169 -8.12 -3.35 -7.00
N MET A 170 -7.48 -2.28 -7.48
CA MET A 170 -7.42 -1.97 -8.91
C MET A 170 -6.64 -3.03 -9.70
N GLN A 171 -5.54 -3.55 -9.15
CA GLN A 171 -4.80 -4.65 -9.76
C GLN A 171 -5.61 -5.94 -9.76
N GLN A 172 -6.31 -6.25 -8.67
CA GLN A 172 -7.11 -7.46 -8.49
C GLN A 172 -8.42 -7.48 -9.32
N ARG A 173 -8.77 -6.38 -10.03
CA ARG A 173 -10.06 -6.23 -10.74
C ARG A 173 -11.30 -6.30 -9.84
N CYS A 174 -11.13 -6.12 -8.52
CA CYS A 174 -12.25 -6.10 -7.56
C CYS A 174 -13.04 -4.78 -7.53
N HIS A 175 -12.74 -3.83 -8.41
CA HIS A 175 -13.54 -2.63 -8.51
C HIS A 175 -14.96 -3.01 -8.98
N ILE A 176 -15.98 -2.53 -8.27
CA ILE A 176 -17.39 -2.86 -8.54
C ILE A 176 -17.68 -2.65 -10.03
N ARG A 177 -17.86 -3.75 -10.77
CA ARG A 177 -18.27 -3.79 -12.17
C ARG A 177 -19.67 -4.40 -12.22
N ILE A 178 -20.59 -3.75 -12.93
CA ILE A 178 -21.93 -4.31 -13.15
C ILE A 178 -21.83 -5.31 -14.30
N PHE A 179 -21.45 -6.55 -13.98
CA PHE A 179 -21.26 -7.63 -14.95
C PHE A 179 -22.53 -7.89 -15.79
N LEU A 180 -23.70 -7.91 -15.15
CA LEU A 180 -24.99 -8.10 -15.84
C LEU A 180 -25.25 -7.12 -17.00
N LEU A 181 -24.82 -5.85 -16.87
CA LEU A 181 -25.01 -4.86 -17.93
C LEU A 181 -23.88 -4.95 -18.97
N TYR A 182 -22.69 -5.34 -18.53
CA TYR A 182 -21.51 -5.53 -19.37
C TYR A 182 -21.65 -6.76 -20.29
N ASP A 183 -22.27 -7.83 -19.81
CA ASP A 183 -22.44 -9.09 -20.56
C ASP A 183 -23.50 -9.01 -21.66
N VAL A 184 -24.44 -8.06 -21.54
CA VAL A 184 -25.51 -7.84 -22.52
C VAL A 184 -25.04 -7.00 -23.71
N VAL A 185 -23.98 -6.20 -23.55
CA VAL A 185 -23.49 -5.30 -24.60
C VAL A 185 -22.45 -5.95 -25.52
N PRO A 186 -22.41 -5.58 -26.81
CA PRO A 186 -21.43 -6.14 -27.74
C PRO A 186 -20.00 -5.73 -27.38
N ARG A 187 -19.01 -6.57 -27.73
CA ARG A 187 -17.59 -6.42 -27.37
C ARG A 187 -16.98 -5.05 -27.73
N TRP A 188 -17.43 -4.41 -28.80
CA TRP A 188 -16.94 -3.08 -29.16
C TRP A 188 -17.37 -2.02 -28.14
N LEU A 189 -18.58 -2.13 -27.59
CA LEU A 189 -19.13 -1.19 -26.62
C LEU A 189 -18.52 -1.42 -25.23
N GLN A 190 -18.27 -2.68 -24.87
CA GLN A 190 -17.47 -3.05 -23.69
C GLN A 190 -16.11 -2.34 -23.69
N ARG A 191 -15.36 -2.42 -24.81
CA ARG A 191 -14.07 -1.73 -24.98
C ARG A 191 -14.20 -0.22 -24.87
N CYS A 192 -15.26 0.37 -25.42
CA CYS A 192 -15.52 1.80 -25.28
C CYS A 192 -15.74 2.21 -23.81
N PHE A 193 -16.46 1.41 -23.03
CA PHE A 193 -16.67 1.66 -21.61
C PHE A 193 -15.36 1.55 -20.81
N ASP A 194 -14.54 0.53 -21.06
CA ASP A 194 -13.26 0.37 -20.37
C ASP A 194 -12.29 1.51 -20.68
N VAL A 195 -12.19 1.91 -21.95
CA VAL A 195 -11.36 3.05 -22.37
C VAL A 195 -11.86 4.36 -21.78
N THR A 196 -13.18 4.59 -21.79
CA THR A 196 -13.77 5.80 -21.22
C THR A 196 -13.57 5.85 -19.70
N GLY A 197 -13.77 4.73 -19.01
CA GLY A 197 -13.54 4.61 -17.57
C GLY A 197 -12.09 4.88 -17.20
N ALA A 198 -11.13 4.26 -17.89
CA ALA A 198 -9.71 4.51 -17.68
C ALA A 198 -9.34 5.97 -18.00
N ALA A 199 -9.87 6.55 -19.08
CA ALA A 199 -9.64 7.95 -19.43
C ALA A 199 -10.16 8.91 -18.35
N LEU A 200 -11.36 8.67 -17.81
CA LEU A 200 -11.91 9.46 -16.71
C LEU A 200 -11.04 9.38 -15.46
N ILE A 201 -10.53 8.19 -15.10
CA ILE A 201 -9.61 8.00 -13.98
C ILE A 201 -8.31 8.80 -14.21
N VAL A 202 -7.73 8.72 -15.40
CA VAL A 202 -6.49 9.44 -15.75
C VAL A 202 -6.69 10.96 -15.70
N VAL A 203 -7.79 11.45 -16.26
CA VAL A 203 -8.12 12.89 -16.25
C VAL A 203 -8.36 13.38 -14.83
N PHE A 204 -9.12 12.62 -14.03
CA PHE A 204 -9.34 12.92 -12.62
C PHE A 204 -8.02 12.96 -11.83
N ALA A 205 -7.17 11.95 -12.00
CA ALA A 205 -5.85 11.89 -11.38
C ALA A 205 -4.98 13.10 -11.80
N GLY A 206 -4.98 13.46 -13.08
CA GLY A 206 -4.25 14.61 -13.60
C GLY A 206 -4.69 15.93 -12.97
N PHE A 207 -6.01 16.19 -12.91
CA PHE A 207 -6.54 17.40 -12.29
C PHE A 207 -6.29 17.44 -10.78
N LEU A 208 -6.44 16.32 -10.08
CA LEU A 208 -6.19 16.22 -8.65
C LEU A 208 -4.73 16.51 -8.31
N ILE A 209 -3.79 15.89 -9.05
CA ILE A 209 -2.35 16.12 -8.86
C ILE A 209 -2.02 17.58 -9.17
N PHE A 210 -2.47 18.11 -10.31
CA PHE A 210 -2.19 19.49 -10.70
C PHE A 210 -2.74 20.51 -9.69
N GLY A 211 -3.99 20.36 -9.26
CA GLY A 211 -4.65 21.27 -8.32
C GLY A 211 -4.06 21.22 -6.92
N SER A 212 -3.65 20.03 -6.45
CA SER A 212 -3.16 19.85 -5.08
C SER A 212 -1.63 19.93 -4.95
N TYR A 213 -0.87 19.94 -6.05
CA TYR A 213 0.61 19.85 -6.03
C TYR A 213 1.27 20.86 -5.08
N LYS A 214 0.93 22.15 -5.22
CA LYS A 214 1.52 23.21 -4.40
C LYS A 214 1.16 23.07 -2.93
N GLN A 215 -0.09 22.76 -2.63
CA GLN A 215 -0.53 22.58 -1.25
C GLN A 215 0.16 21.39 -0.61
N VAL A 216 0.21 20.25 -1.29
CA VAL A 216 0.71 19.00 -0.73
C VAL A 216 2.23 18.99 -0.62
N PHE A 217 2.96 19.27 -1.71
CA PHE A 217 4.42 19.14 -1.70
C PHE A 217 5.11 20.35 -1.07
N ILE A 218 4.65 21.58 -1.33
CA ILE A 218 5.33 22.79 -0.84
C ILE A 218 4.86 23.15 0.57
N THR A 219 3.56 23.08 0.85
CA THR A 219 3.05 23.50 2.17
C THR A 219 3.12 22.37 3.20
N LYS A 220 2.71 21.14 2.86
CA LYS A 220 2.61 20.05 3.85
C LYS A 220 3.89 19.25 3.98
N PHE A 221 4.41 18.74 2.87
CA PHE A 221 5.61 17.88 2.88
C PHE A 221 6.87 18.69 3.17
N TYR A 222 7.15 19.74 2.38
CA TYR A 222 8.41 20.50 2.51
C TYR A 222 8.55 21.27 3.82
N LYS A 223 7.44 21.73 4.42
CA LYS A 223 7.46 22.32 5.77
C LYS A 223 7.38 21.29 6.89
N TRP A 224 7.17 20.03 6.54
CA TRP A 224 6.96 18.92 7.46
C TRP A 224 5.85 19.20 8.49
N GLU A 225 4.63 19.43 7.99
CA GLU A 225 3.48 19.75 8.84
C GLU A 225 3.02 18.54 9.67
N MET A 226 2.91 18.78 10.98
CA MET A 226 2.52 17.79 11.98
C MET A 226 1.03 17.88 12.31
N PHE A 227 0.50 16.88 13.01
CA PHE A 227 -0.93 16.78 13.30
C PHE A 227 -1.44 17.77 14.37
N GLY A 228 -0.57 18.30 15.24
CA GLY A 228 -0.88 19.35 16.22
C GLY A 228 -1.47 18.85 17.55
N THR A 229 -1.20 17.60 17.91
CA THR A 229 -1.73 16.90 19.09
C THR A 229 -0.63 16.53 20.09
N ALA A 230 -0.90 15.68 21.09
CA ALA A 230 0.09 15.31 22.10
C ALA A 230 1.19 14.37 21.56
N PHE A 231 0.83 13.39 20.73
CA PHE A 231 1.80 12.52 20.05
C PHE A 231 2.35 13.20 18.78
N ASP A 232 1.51 14.00 18.12
CA ASP A 232 1.88 14.88 17.01
C ASP A 232 2.57 14.14 15.84
N PRO A 233 2.01 13.06 15.27
CA PRO A 233 2.62 12.35 14.16
C PRO A 233 2.57 13.19 12.86
N PRO A 234 3.48 12.96 11.90
CA PRO A 234 3.52 13.69 10.62
C PRO A 234 2.44 13.19 9.64
N ILE A 235 1.18 13.09 10.08
CA ILE A 235 0.06 12.58 9.24
C ILE A 235 -0.15 13.46 8.01
N PRO A 236 -0.30 14.81 8.11
CA PRO A 236 -0.55 15.64 6.93
C PRO A 236 0.63 15.62 5.96
N ALA A 237 1.86 15.72 6.48
CA ALA A 237 3.08 15.70 5.68
C ALA A 237 3.28 14.40 4.91
N THR A 238 2.80 13.25 5.41
CA THR A 238 3.09 11.94 4.81
C THR A 238 1.92 11.36 4.04
N VAL A 239 0.70 11.41 4.58
CA VAL A 239 -0.48 10.81 3.94
C VAL A 239 -0.89 11.60 2.71
N GLN A 240 -0.85 12.94 2.74
CA GLN A 240 -1.32 13.75 1.60
C GLN A 240 -0.45 13.60 0.33
N PRO A 241 0.89 13.62 0.41
CA PRO A 241 1.71 13.28 -0.76
C PRO A 241 1.48 11.85 -1.25
N MET A 242 1.28 10.91 -0.32
CA MET A 242 1.02 9.52 -0.66
C MET A 242 -0.32 9.34 -1.39
N ILE A 243 -1.34 10.14 -1.09
CA ILE A 243 -2.59 10.18 -1.87
C ILE A 243 -2.28 10.48 -3.35
N LEU A 244 -1.50 11.52 -3.62
CA LEU A 244 -1.18 11.92 -5.00
C LEU A 244 -0.35 10.86 -5.74
N ILE A 245 0.61 10.25 -5.05
CA ILE A 245 1.44 9.16 -5.59
C ILE A 245 0.57 7.95 -5.91
N ILE A 246 -0.28 7.52 -4.98
CA ILE A 246 -1.15 6.34 -5.16
C ILE A 246 -2.21 6.58 -6.22
N VAL A 247 -2.80 7.77 -6.30
CA VAL A 247 -3.75 8.11 -7.38
C VAL A 247 -3.06 8.05 -8.75
N ALA A 248 -1.81 8.51 -8.87
CA ALA A 248 -1.04 8.36 -10.10
C ALA A 248 -0.78 6.88 -10.43
N LEU A 249 -0.46 6.05 -9.43
CA LEU A 249 -0.26 4.61 -9.61
C LEU A 249 -1.56 3.89 -9.99
N ILE A 250 -2.71 4.25 -9.40
CA ILE A 250 -4.03 3.71 -9.75
C ILE A 250 -4.39 4.09 -11.19
N ALA A 251 -4.17 5.33 -11.60
CA ALA A 251 -4.40 5.75 -12.99
C ALA A 251 -3.50 4.99 -13.97
N THR A 252 -2.24 4.79 -13.60
CA THR A 252 -1.31 3.97 -14.39
C THR A 252 -1.79 2.51 -14.48
N GLN A 253 -2.20 1.93 -13.36
CA GLN A 253 -2.74 0.57 -13.29
C GLN A 253 -4.02 0.44 -14.13
N ALA A 254 -4.92 1.42 -14.10
CA ALA A 254 -6.12 1.42 -14.91
C ALA A 254 -5.80 1.37 -16.42
N VAL A 255 -4.79 2.11 -16.88
CA VAL A 255 -4.32 2.04 -18.27
C VAL A 255 -3.72 0.67 -18.59
N ILE A 256 -2.86 0.15 -17.71
CA ILE A 256 -2.28 -1.21 -17.86
C ILE A 256 -3.38 -2.26 -17.96
N ASN A 257 -4.43 -2.12 -17.18
CA ASN A 257 -5.55 -3.04 -17.15
C ASN A 257 -6.29 -3.06 -18.50
N VAL A 258 -6.61 -1.89 -19.06
CA VAL A 258 -7.25 -1.80 -20.39
C VAL A 258 -6.36 -2.40 -21.49
N ILE A 259 -5.06 -2.12 -21.45
CA ILE A 259 -4.10 -2.68 -22.42
C ILE A 259 -4.01 -4.21 -22.26
N SER A 260 -4.03 -4.69 -21.01
CA SER A 260 -3.91 -6.10 -20.72
C SER A 260 -5.12 -6.89 -21.21
N ASP A 261 -6.30 -6.33 -20.98
CA ASP A 261 -7.57 -7.01 -21.20
C ASP A 261 -8.03 -6.89 -22.67
N TRP A 262 -7.32 -6.11 -23.49
CA TRP A 262 -7.68 -5.79 -24.88
C TRP A 262 -7.83 -7.03 -25.79
N ASN A 263 -6.94 -8.01 -25.60
CA ASN A 263 -6.87 -9.24 -26.41
C ASN A 263 -7.44 -10.47 -25.69
N LEU A 264 -7.91 -10.33 -24.45
CA LEU A 264 -8.53 -11.44 -23.73
C LEU A 264 -9.93 -11.70 -24.32
N GLU A 265 -10.34 -12.97 -24.33
CA GLU A 265 -11.71 -13.33 -24.64
C GLU A 265 -12.62 -12.88 -23.48
N PRO A 266 -13.87 -12.46 -23.74
CA PRO A 266 -14.80 -12.15 -22.67
C PRO A 266 -15.08 -13.42 -21.87
N GLU A 267 -14.60 -13.46 -20.63
CA GLU A 267 -15.05 -14.45 -19.64
C GLU A 267 -16.52 -14.14 -19.34
N VAL A 268 -17.41 -15.06 -19.66
CA VAL A 268 -18.83 -14.97 -19.33
C VAL A 268 -18.96 -15.38 -17.88
N HIS A 269 -19.01 -14.40 -16.97
CA HIS A 269 -19.15 -14.66 -15.55
C HIS A 269 -20.52 -15.29 -15.27
N THR A 270 -20.53 -16.60 -15.05
CA THR A 270 -21.73 -17.32 -14.60
C THR A 270 -21.70 -17.38 -13.08
N ALA A 271 -22.85 -17.34 -12.41
CA ALA A 271 -22.92 -17.47 -10.94
C ALA A 271 -22.30 -18.77 -10.37
N ALA A 272 -21.92 -19.72 -11.23
CA ALA A 272 -21.18 -20.93 -10.90
C ALA A 272 -19.66 -20.72 -10.82
N ASP A 273 -19.12 -19.65 -11.42
CA ASP A 273 -17.67 -19.36 -11.43
C ASP A 273 -17.18 -18.78 -10.10
N ASP A 274 -18.09 -18.28 -9.26
CA ASP A 274 -17.81 -17.80 -7.89
C ASP A 274 -17.75 -18.94 -6.86
N ILE A 275 -18.04 -20.19 -7.25
CA ILE A 275 -18.00 -21.36 -6.34
C ILE A 275 -16.64 -22.03 -6.45
N ASP A 276 -15.82 -21.89 -5.40
CA ASP A 276 -14.48 -22.50 -5.34
C ASP A 276 -14.55 -24.04 -5.46
N GLN A 277 -13.50 -24.67 -5.98
CA GLN A 277 -13.44 -26.14 -6.11
C GLN A 277 -13.65 -26.85 -4.76
N GLU A 278 -13.17 -26.26 -3.67
CA GLU A 278 -13.36 -26.76 -2.30
C GLU A 278 -14.83 -26.65 -1.86
N GLU A 279 -15.50 -25.53 -2.14
CA GLU A 279 -16.94 -25.39 -1.91
C GLU A 279 -17.75 -26.37 -2.76
N LEU A 280 -17.34 -26.59 -4.01
CA LEU A 280 -17.96 -27.54 -4.93
C LEU A 280 -17.80 -28.99 -4.42
N GLU A 281 -16.65 -29.32 -3.83
CA GLU A 281 -16.40 -30.61 -3.17
C GLU A 281 -17.23 -30.78 -1.89
N ILE A 282 -17.37 -29.72 -1.08
CA ILE A 282 -18.24 -29.71 0.11
C ILE A 282 -19.71 -29.90 -0.30
N LEU A 283 -20.17 -29.19 -1.33
CA LEU A 283 -21.51 -29.32 -1.90
C LEU A 283 -21.74 -30.73 -2.44
N LYS A 284 -20.81 -31.28 -3.24
CA LYS A 284 -20.88 -32.68 -3.71
C LYS A 284 -20.93 -33.68 -2.56
N LYS A 285 -20.17 -33.46 -1.50
CA LYS A 285 -20.17 -34.31 -0.31
C LYS A 285 -21.47 -34.23 0.49
N SER A 286 -22.12 -33.06 0.52
CA SER A 286 -23.43 -32.85 1.15
C SER A 286 -24.62 -33.39 0.34
N VAL A 287 -24.48 -33.45 -1.00
CA VAL A 287 -25.53 -33.96 -1.91
C VAL A 287 -25.39 -35.48 -2.13
N GLY A 288 -24.17 -36.04 -2.03
CA GLY A 288 -23.93 -37.48 -2.13
C GLY A 288 -24.13 -38.26 -0.82
N SER A 289 -24.68 -37.63 0.23
CA SER A 289 -24.95 -38.23 1.54
C SER A 289 -26.41 -38.66 1.76
N ASP A 290 -27.23 -38.69 0.71
CA ASP A 290 -28.55 -39.35 0.66
C ASP A 290 -28.53 -40.57 -0.29
#